data_AF-A0A2T6D249-F1
#
_entry.id   AF-A0A2T6D249-F1
#
_cell.length_a   1.000
_cell.length_b   1.000
_cell.length_c   1.000
_cell.angle_alpha   90.00
_cell.angle_beta   90.00
_cell.angle_gamma   90.00
#
_symmetry.space_group_name_H-M   'P 1'
#
loop_
_entity.id
_entity.type
_entity.pdbx_description
1 polymer ?
#
loop_
_entity_poly.entity_id
_entity_poly.type
_entity_poly.pdbx_seq_one_letter_code
_entity_poly.pdbx_strand_id
1 'polypeptide(L)'
;MPYGPGVSGIRAVSSTPSAPESSPPAALAAGPRCLVLTGTARSGKARWLVDEIRRVQAERPGTRCAVLSAELSPADLKQIAQALPEVALHRLFLPCLCCPGAANLPGEAVKLIESARADWLVVELPVVAATGLLAELTAALHWPREFVVCLDPAWAAARAADTLPPFHALLLQSADRVVSVPR
;
A
#
# COMPACT_ATOMS: atom_id res chain seq x y z
N MET A 1 28.79 -52.01 64.23
CA MET A 1 28.57 -50.60 64.64
C MET A 1 28.83 -49.70 63.43
N PRO A 2 28.14 -48.56 63.24
CA PRO A 2 26.71 -48.28 63.40
C PRO A 2 26.07 -47.61 62.15
N TYR A 3 24.74 -47.67 62.10
CA TYR A 3 23.75 -46.69 61.62
C TYR A 3 24.15 -45.47 60.77
N GLY A 4 23.37 -45.25 59.70
CA GLY A 4 23.12 -43.94 59.11
C GLY A 4 21.95 -43.93 58.11
N PRO A 5 20.74 -43.49 58.50
CA PRO A 5 19.56 -43.35 57.64
C PRO A 5 19.33 -41.90 57.14
N GLY A 6 18.45 -41.75 56.15
CA GLY A 6 17.93 -40.45 55.67
C GLY A 6 18.49 -40.11 54.29
N VAL A 7 17.69 -39.79 53.28
CA VAL A 7 16.72 -38.69 53.32
C VAL A 7 15.49 -39.02 52.46
N SER A 8 14.33 -38.89 53.10
CA SER A 8 13.01 -38.79 52.48
C SER A 8 12.76 -37.33 52.12
N GLY A 9 12.26 -37.05 50.91
CA GLY A 9 12.00 -35.68 50.48
C GLY A 9 11.44 -35.54 49.07
N ILE A 10 10.39 -36.29 48.73
CA ILE A 10 9.59 -36.01 47.52
C ILE A 10 8.73 -34.78 47.83
N ARG A 11 9.14 -33.60 47.37
CA ARG A 11 8.26 -32.43 47.32
C ARG A 11 7.32 -32.58 46.12
N ALA A 12 6.03 -32.73 46.41
CA ALA A 12 4.96 -32.54 45.44
C ALA A 12 5.02 -31.10 44.90
N VAL A 13 5.14 -30.96 43.58
CA VAL A 13 5.01 -29.68 42.90
C VAL A 13 3.54 -29.53 42.54
N SER A 14 2.83 -28.70 43.30
CA SER A 14 1.45 -28.32 43.04
C SER A 14 1.38 -27.58 41.71
N SER A 15 0.77 -28.22 40.71
CA SER A 15 0.44 -27.58 39.44
C SER A 15 -0.79 -26.69 39.63
N THR A 16 -0.57 -25.38 39.75
CA THR A 16 -1.65 -24.39 39.66
C THR A 16 -2.16 -24.38 38.22
N PRO A 17 -3.47 -24.51 37.95
CA PRO A 17 -4.01 -24.31 36.62
C PRO A 17 -3.92 -22.82 36.27
N SER A 18 -3.06 -22.49 35.31
CA SER A 18 -3.02 -21.16 34.69
C SER A 18 -4.36 -20.88 34.04
N ALA A 19 -4.94 -19.74 34.40
CA ALA A 19 -6.11 -19.16 33.75
C ALA A 19 -5.86 -19.03 32.23
N PRO A 20 -6.90 -19.11 31.39
CA PRO A 20 -6.76 -18.96 29.95
C PRO A 20 -6.13 -17.60 29.65
N GLU A 21 -4.98 -17.63 28.97
CA GLU A 21 -4.43 -16.46 28.30
C GLU A 21 -5.50 -15.93 27.34
N SER A 22 -6.16 -14.87 27.78
CA SER A 22 -6.91 -13.98 26.92
C SER A 22 -5.94 -13.47 25.85
N SER A 23 -5.90 -14.16 24.72
CA SER A 23 -5.23 -13.67 23.52
C SER A 23 -5.77 -12.27 23.24
N PRO A 24 -4.94 -11.22 23.19
CA PRO A 24 -5.42 -9.92 22.78
C PRO A 24 -5.94 -10.05 21.34
N PRO A 25 -7.04 -9.36 20.96
CA PRO A 25 -7.45 -9.33 19.57
C PRO A 25 -6.29 -8.74 18.73
N ALA A 26 -5.78 -9.51 17.77
CA ALA A 26 -4.70 -9.16 16.85
C ALA A 26 -5.12 -8.08 15.83
N ALA A 27 -5.72 -6.99 16.29
CA ALA A 27 -6.29 -5.92 15.48
C ALA A 27 -5.66 -4.53 15.77
N LEU A 28 -4.52 -4.48 16.47
CA LEU A 28 -3.79 -3.26 16.81
C LEU A 28 -2.35 -3.34 16.28
N ALA A 29 -2.13 -3.02 15.00
CA ALA A 29 -0.81 -2.64 14.42
C ALA A 29 -0.81 -2.38 12.90
N ALA A 30 -1.92 -2.56 12.18
CA ALA A 30 -1.92 -2.31 10.74
C ALA A 30 -1.92 -0.80 10.49
N GLY A 31 -0.82 -0.25 9.95
CA GLY A 31 -0.72 1.16 9.55
C GLY A 31 -1.81 1.59 8.55
N PRO A 32 -1.76 2.84 8.04
CA PRO A 32 -2.73 3.31 7.05
C PRO A 32 -2.79 2.35 5.85
N ARG A 33 -3.98 2.21 5.27
CA ARG A 33 -4.12 1.41 4.06
C ARG A 33 -3.38 2.10 2.92
N CYS A 34 -2.67 1.35 2.09
CA CYS A 34 -1.97 1.87 0.93
C CYS A 34 -2.53 1.28 -0.36
N LEU A 35 -2.77 2.11 -1.37
CA LEU A 35 -3.05 1.68 -2.73
C LEU A 35 -1.94 2.20 -3.63
N VAL A 36 -1.21 1.31 -4.29
CA VAL A 36 -0.22 1.69 -5.31
C VAL A 36 -0.89 1.58 -6.66
N LEU A 37 -0.96 2.69 -7.38
CA LEU A 37 -1.62 2.81 -8.68
C LEU A 37 -0.57 3.03 -9.77
N THR A 38 -0.63 2.24 -10.82
CA THR A 38 0.17 2.47 -12.03
C THR A 38 -0.63 2.19 -13.30
N GLY A 39 -0.04 2.52 -14.44
CA GLY A 39 -0.65 2.41 -15.75
C GLY A 39 -0.06 3.45 -16.69
N THR A 40 -0.29 3.30 -17.99
CA THR A 40 0.20 4.27 -18.97
C THR A 40 -0.42 5.66 -18.77
N ALA A 41 0.17 6.70 -19.35
CA ALA A 41 -0.35 8.07 -19.25
C ALA A 41 -1.82 8.21 -19.70
N ARG A 42 -2.30 7.34 -20.60
CA ARG A 42 -3.67 7.39 -21.17
C ARG A 42 -4.61 6.34 -20.59
N SER A 43 -4.23 5.67 -19.52
CA SER A 43 -5.02 4.60 -18.89
C SER A 43 -6.17 5.10 -18.02
N GLY A 44 -6.39 6.42 -17.92
CA GLY A 44 -7.49 7.01 -17.16
C GLY A 44 -7.29 6.99 -15.64
N LYS A 45 -6.03 6.88 -15.17
CA LYS A 45 -5.68 6.80 -13.74
C LYS A 45 -6.34 7.89 -12.90
N ALA A 46 -6.31 9.14 -13.36
CA ALA A 46 -6.88 10.27 -12.62
C ALA A 46 -8.39 10.13 -12.39
N ARG A 47 -9.15 9.76 -13.44
CA ARG A 47 -10.60 9.50 -13.34
C ARG A 47 -10.88 8.33 -12.41
N TRP A 48 -10.20 7.21 -12.62
CA TRP A 48 -10.37 6.02 -11.80
C TRP A 48 -10.05 6.28 -10.33
N LEU A 49 -8.99 7.04 -10.06
CA LEU A 49 -8.60 7.46 -8.70
C LEU A 49 -9.72 8.25 -8.02
N VAL A 50 -10.34 9.20 -8.71
CA VAL A 50 -11.46 9.98 -8.17
C VAL A 50 -12.64 9.07 -7.82
N ASP A 51 -13.01 8.18 -8.75
CA ASP A 51 -14.12 7.25 -8.55
C ASP A 51 -13.86 6.29 -7.38
N GLU A 52 -12.62 5.79 -7.27
CA GLU A 52 -12.21 4.89 -6.19
C GLU A 52 -12.19 5.60 -4.83
N ILE A 53 -11.72 6.84 -4.76
CA ILE A 53 -11.77 7.63 -3.51
C ILE A 53 -13.20 7.87 -3.07
N ARG A 54 -14.09 8.26 -3.99
CA ARG A 54 -15.52 8.45 -3.68
C ARG A 54 -16.15 7.16 -3.19
N ARG A 55 -15.84 6.03 -3.83
CA ARG A 55 -16.31 4.71 -3.42
C ARG A 55 -15.88 4.39 -1.98
N VAL A 56 -14.59 4.58 -1.67
CA VAL A 56 -14.05 4.31 -0.32
C VAL A 56 -14.70 5.22 0.73
N GLN A 57 -14.86 6.52 0.44
CA GLN A 57 -15.52 7.45 1.36
C GLN A 57 -17.00 7.13 1.56
N ALA A 58 -17.70 6.66 0.52
CA ALA A 58 -19.09 6.23 0.61
C ALA A 58 -19.25 4.95 1.46
N GLU A 59 -18.36 3.98 1.28
CA GLU A 59 -18.35 2.73 2.07
C GLU A 59 -17.90 2.94 3.51
N ARG A 60 -17.03 3.94 3.75
CA ARG A 60 -16.42 4.23 5.05
C ARG A 60 -16.43 5.74 5.30
N PRO A 61 -17.58 6.31 5.70
CA PRO A 61 -17.69 7.73 5.99
C PRO A 61 -16.65 8.19 7.00
N GLY A 62 -16.01 9.32 6.72
CA GLY A 62 -14.95 9.89 7.57
C GLY A 62 -13.53 9.39 7.27
N THR A 63 -13.35 8.45 6.33
CA THR A 63 -12.01 8.05 5.87
C THR A 63 -11.29 9.25 5.25
N ARG A 64 -10.12 9.59 5.80
CA ARG A 64 -9.25 10.63 5.25
C ARG A 64 -8.31 10.03 4.23
N CYS A 65 -8.33 10.58 3.03
CA CYS A 65 -7.56 10.08 1.91
C CYS A 65 -6.44 11.06 1.58
N ALA A 66 -5.27 10.53 1.22
CA ALA A 66 -4.18 11.31 0.65
C ALA A 66 -3.69 10.67 -0.64
N VAL A 67 -3.16 11.49 -1.55
CA VAL A 67 -2.62 11.06 -2.84
C VAL A 67 -1.21 11.59 -2.97
N LEU A 68 -0.26 10.68 -3.17
CA LEU A 68 1.12 10.97 -3.53
C LEU A 68 1.32 10.56 -4.98
N SER A 69 1.60 11.51 -5.89
CA SER A 69 1.65 11.23 -7.34
C SER A 69 2.98 11.60 -7.96
N ALA A 70 3.54 10.68 -8.75
CA ALA A 70 4.81 10.86 -9.45
C ALA A 70 4.67 11.19 -10.94
N GLU A 71 3.61 10.71 -11.62
CA GLU A 71 3.48 10.82 -13.09
C GLU A 71 2.28 11.67 -13.53
N LEU A 72 1.22 11.81 -12.71
CA LEU A 72 0.04 12.58 -13.12
C LEU A 72 0.40 14.01 -13.55
N SER A 73 -0.25 14.46 -14.62
CA SER A 73 -0.01 15.80 -15.15
C SER A 73 -0.53 16.87 -14.19
N PRO A 74 -0.02 18.11 -14.24
CA PRO A 74 -0.60 19.22 -13.48
C PRO A 74 -2.10 19.43 -13.73
N ALA A 75 -2.58 19.12 -14.94
CA ALA A 75 -4.00 19.20 -15.28
C ALA A 75 -4.81 18.12 -14.55
N ASP A 76 -4.31 16.88 -14.51
CA ASP A 76 -4.95 15.78 -13.79
C ASP A 76 -5.00 16.06 -12.29
N LEU A 77 -3.89 16.51 -11.69
CA LEU A 77 -3.85 16.86 -10.27
C LEU A 77 -4.81 18.00 -9.94
N LYS A 78 -4.92 19.01 -10.81
CA LYS A 78 -5.89 20.09 -10.66
C LYS A 78 -7.33 19.57 -10.72
N GLN A 79 -7.62 18.66 -11.66
CA GLN A 79 -8.94 18.05 -11.78
C GLN A 79 -9.30 17.23 -10.53
N ILE A 80 -8.35 16.45 -10.00
CA ILE A 80 -8.55 15.68 -8.77
C ILE A 80 -8.82 16.63 -7.59
N ALA A 81 -8.01 17.67 -7.42
CA ALA A 81 -8.18 18.65 -6.35
C ALA A 81 -9.54 19.39 -6.42
N GLN A 82 -10.05 19.64 -7.62
CA GLN A 82 -11.39 20.21 -7.82
C GLN A 82 -12.51 19.21 -7.50
N ALA A 83 -12.30 17.93 -7.82
CA ALA A 83 -13.29 16.88 -7.62
C ALA A 83 -13.36 16.36 -6.18
N LEU A 84 -12.27 16.52 -5.42
CA LEU A 84 -12.02 15.98 -4.08
C LEU A 84 -11.24 17.01 -3.22
N PRO A 85 -11.86 18.15 -2.84
CA PRO A 85 -11.18 19.24 -2.13
C PRO A 85 -10.66 18.86 -0.74
N GLU A 86 -11.19 17.81 -0.13
CA GLU A 86 -10.79 17.29 1.18
C GLU A 86 -9.58 16.35 1.15
N VAL A 87 -9.14 15.94 -0.05
CA VAL A 87 -8.02 15.01 -0.21
C VAL A 87 -6.70 15.79 -0.22
N ALA A 88 -5.74 15.32 0.57
CA ALA A 88 -4.39 15.88 0.53
C ALA A 88 -3.66 15.37 -0.72
N LEU A 89 -3.29 16.27 -1.63
CA LEU A 89 -2.53 15.93 -2.83
C LEU A 89 -1.07 16.41 -2.69
N HIS A 90 -0.14 15.49 -2.92
CA HIS A 90 1.29 15.80 -2.96
C HIS A 90 1.93 15.23 -4.22
N ARG A 91 2.89 15.97 -4.78
CA ARG A 91 3.67 15.51 -5.93
C ARG A 91 4.99 14.91 -5.45
N LEU A 92 5.22 13.66 -5.81
CA LEU A 92 6.48 12.98 -5.60
C LEU A 92 7.44 13.25 -6.77
N PHE A 93 8.68 13.60 -6.45
CA PHE A 93 9.74 13.67 -7.44
C PHE A 93 10.50 12.35 -7.46
N LEU A 94 10.54 11.71 -8.63
CA LEU A 94 11.30 10.49 -8.84
C LEU A 94 12.79 10.79 -9.00
N PRO A 95 13.67 9.81 -8.71
CA PRO A 95 15.09 10.04 -8.80
C PRO A 95 15.47 10.27 -10.27
N CYS A 96 16.23 11.34 -10.54
CA CYS A 96 16.82 11.61 -11.85
C CYS A 96 18.30 11.26 -11.83
N LEU A 97 18.93 11.18 -13.01
CA LEU A 97 20.40 11.08 -13.14
C LEU A 97 21.12 12.21 -12.40
N CYS A 98 20.49 13.38 -12.30
CA CYS A 98 20.98 14.54 -11.57
C CYS A 98 20.89 14.40 -10.04
N CYS A 99 19.91 13.66 -9.54
CA CYS A 99 19.53 13.64 -8.13
C CYS A 99 19.06 12.22 -7.74
N PRO A 100 19.99 11.24 -7.69
CA PRO A 100 19.62 9.84 -7.45
C PRO A 100 19.02 9.61 -6.06
N GLY A 101 19.32 10.46 -5.08
CA GLY A 101 18.77 10.40 -3.72
C GLY A 101 17.50 11.24 -3.49
N ALA A 102 16.93 11.87 -4.53
CA ALA A 102 15.77 12.75 -4.34
C ALA A 102 14.46 11.99 -4.04
N ALA A 103 14.37 10.72 -4.42
CA ALA A 103 13.20 9.92 -4.11
C ALA A 103 13.38 9.21 -2.78
N ASN A 104 12.69 9.71 -1.76
CA ASN A 104 12.44 8.99 -0.51
C ASN A 104 10.94 8.71 -0.45
N LEU A 105 10.48 7.77 -1.28
CA LEU A 105 9.05 7.44 -1.34
C LEU A 105 8.49 7.06 0.04
N PRO A 106 9.14 6.19 0.85
CA PRO A 106 8.64 5.86 2.19
C PRO A 106 8.54 7.08 3.11
N GLY A 107 9.56 7.94 3.10
CA GLY A 107 9.57 9.15 3.92
C GLY A 107 8.49 10.15 3.52
N GLU A 108 8.28 10.38 2.22
CA GLU A 108 7.21 11.25 1.74
C GLU A 108 5.81 10.69 2.02
N ALA A 109 5.64 9.36 1.93
CA ALA A 109 4.41 8.69 2.32
C ALA A 109 4.09 8.90 3.81
N VAL A 110 5.07 8.71 4.70
CA VAL A 110 4.89 8.93 6.15
C VAL A 110 4.56 10.40 6.44
N LYS A 111 5.33 11.35 5.91
CA LYS A 111 5.08 12.79 6.10
C LYS A 111 3.68 13.20 5.65
N LEU A 112 3.23 12.69 4.50
CA LEU A 112 1.91 13.02 3.97
C LEU A 112 0.80 12.42 4.85
N ILE A 113 0.94 11.16 5.27
CA ILE A 113 0.01 10.52 6.21
C ILE A 113 -0.09 11.31 7.52
N GLU A 114 1.04 11.69 8.12
CA GLU A 114 1.05 12.40 9.40
C GLU A 114 0.44 13.80 9.31
N SER A 115 0.81 14.55 8.26
CA SER A 115 0.32 15.92 8.06
C SER A 115 -1.16 15.98 7.69
N ALA A 116 -1.63 15.10 6.81
CA ALA A 116 -3.04 14.99 6.45
C ALA A 116 -3.86 14.21 7.49
N ARG A 117 -3.18 13.54 8.42
CA ARG A 117 -3.75 12.50 9.28
C ARG A 117 -4.53 11.47 8.45
N ALA A 118 -4.02 11.07 7.30
CA ALA A 118 -4.77 10.21 6.39
C ALA A 118 -4.84 8.77 6.90
N ASP A 119 -5.98 8.13 6.70
CA ASP A 119 -6.22 6.72 7.03
C ASP A 119 -5.98 5.81 5.81
N TRP A 120 -5.98 6.42 4.61
CA TRP A 120 -5.76 5.77 3.33
C TRP A 120 -4.86 6.61 2.43
N LEU A 121 -3.75 6.03 1.96
CA LEU A 121 -2.82 6.65 1.02
C LEU A 121 -2.94 5.99 -0.35
N VAL A 122 -3.07 6.80 -1.39
CA VAL A 122 -2.85 6.36 -2.76
C VAL A 122 -1.51 6.86 -3.27
N VAL A 123 -0.66 5.95 -3.73
CA VAL A 123 0.64 6.26 -4.35
C VAL A 123 0.53 5.98 -5.84
N GLU A 124 0.53 7.03 -6.65
CA GLU A 124 0.54 6.93 -8.10
C GLU A 124 1.97 6.96 -8.64
N LEU A 125 2.35 5.92 -9.38
CA LEU A 125 3.70 5.71 -9.90
C LEU A 125 3.69 5.44 -11.42
N PRO A 126 4.70 5.90 -12.16
CA PRO A 126 4.86 5.51 -13.56
C PRO A 126 5.21 4.02 -13.67
N VAL A 127 4.75 3.41 -14.76
CA VAL A 127 4.91 1.98 -15.05
C VAL A 127 6.35 1.50 -14.90
N VAL A 128 7.31 2.29 -15.38
CA VAL A 128 8.73 1.93 -15.39
C VAL A 128 9.36 1.85 -14.00
N ALA A 129 8.83 2.58 -13.02
CA ALA A 129 9.38 2.64 -11.66
C ALA A 129 8.52 1.87 -10.64
N ALA A 130 7.30 1.49 -11.00
CA ALA A 130 6.30 0.96 -10.08
C ALA A 130 6.79 -0.27 -9.29
N THR A 131 7.39 -1.26 -9.95
CA THR A 131 7.81 -2.50 -9.28
C THR A 131 8.94 -2.28 -8.27
N GLY A 132 9.96 -1.50 -8.64
CA GLY A 132 11.09 -1.19 -7.76
C GLY A 132 10.65 -0.38 -6.54
N LEU A 133 9.86 0.68 -6.76
CA LEU A 133 9.37 1.54 -5.70
C LEU A 133 8.32 0.86 -4.81
N LEU A 134 7.51 -0.05 -5.36
CA LEU A 134 6.60 -0.88 -4.58
C LEU A 134 7.35 -1.79 -3.61
N ALA A 135 8.45 -2.41 -4.06
CA ALA A 135 9.28 -3.26 -3.21
C ALA A 135 9.92 -2.45 -2.07
N GLU A 136 10.44 -1.26 -2.38
CA GLU A 136 10.99 -0.32 -1.38
C GLU A 136 9.93 0.09 -0.34
N LEU A 137 8.75 0.52 -0.80
CA LEU A 137 7.65 0.91 0.08
C LEU A 137 7.21 -0.24 0.99
N THR A 138 7.09 -1.45 0.43
CA THR A 138 6.66 -2.64 1.18
C THR A 138 7.68 -3.02 2.25
N ALA A 139 8.97 -3.01 1.90
CA ALA A 139 10.05 -3.34 2.82
C ALA A 139 10.24 -2.30 3.93
N ALA A 140 9.96 -1.02 3.66
CA ALA A 140 10.12 0.05 4.64
C ALA A 140 8.94 0.16 5.61
N LEU A 141 7.70 0.16 5.09
CA LEU A 141 6.53 0.56 5.87
C LEU A 141 5.71 -0.59 6.42
N HIS A 142 5.75 -1.76 5.77
CA HIS A 142 4.93 -2.93 6.15
C HIS A 142 3.43 -2.65 6.28
N TRP A 143 2.94 -1.61 5.60
CA TRP A 143 1.51 -1.26 5.60
C TRP A 143 0.69 -2.24 4.77
N PRO A 144 -0.59 -2.46 5.10
CA PRO A 144 -1.49 -3.20 4.23
C PRO A 144 -1.59 -2.48 2.88
N ARG A 145 -1.20 -3.16 1.80
CA ARG A 145 -1.14 -2.55 0.47
C ARG A 145 -1.93 -3.33 -0.58
N GLU A 146 -2.44 -2.61 -1.55
CA GLU A 146 -3.02 -3.14 -2.78
C GLU A 146 -2.30 -2.53 -3.99
N PHE A 147 -1.90 -3.34 -4.96
CA PHE A 147 -1.26 -2.90 -6.19
C PHE A 147 -2.23 -3.00 -7.37
N VAL A 148 -2.53 -1.85 -7.98
CA VAL A 148 -3.51 -1.70 -9.05
C VAL A 148 -2.84 -1.24 -10.33
N VAL A 149 -3.14 -1.93 -11.44
CA VAL A 149 -2.70 -1.52 -12.79
C VAL A 149 -3.90 -1.10 -13.63
N CYS A 150 -3.92 0.15 -14.07
CA CYS A 150 -4.85 0.68 -15.06
C CYS A 150 -4.36 0.36 -16.47
N LEU A 151 -5.20 -0.29 -17.26
CA LEU A 151 -4.99 -0.54 -18.67
C LEU A 151 -5.63 0.56 -19.51
N ASP A 152 -4.87 1.07 -20.47
CA ASP A 152 -5.47 1.75 -21.62
C ASP A 152 -6.01 0.72 -22.64
N PRO A 153 -6.80 1.15 -23.64
CA PRO A 153 -7.36 0.22 -24.63
C PRO A 153 -6.31 -0.57 -25.43
N ALA A 154 -5.12 -0.01 -25.68
CA ALA A 154 -4.07 -0.69 -26.43
C ALA A 154 -3.43 -1.80 -25.60
N TRP A 155 -3.16 -1.54 -24.31
CA TRP A 155 -2.70 -2.57 -23.37
C TRP A 155 -3.75 -3.64 -23.12
N ALA A 156 -5.02 -3.27 -23.01
CA ALA A 156 -6.11 -4.24 -22.88
C ALA A 156 -6.17 -5.18 -24.11
N ALA A 157 -6.05 -4.63 -25.33
CA ALA A 157 -5.99 -5.41 -26.56
C ALA A 157 -4.74 -6.30 -26.63
N ALA A 158 -3.56 -5.77 -26.30
CA ALA A 158 -2.31 -6.53 -26.29
C ALA A 158 -2.35 -7.68 -25.28
N ARG A 159 -2.96 -7.47 -24.11
CA ARG A 159 -3.20 -8.51 -23.11
C ARG A 159 -4.12 -9.61 -23.65
N ALA A 160 -5.23 -9.24 -24.29
CA ALA A 160 -6.18 -10.19 -24.85
C ALA A 160 -5.58 -11.04 -25.99
N ALA A 161 -4.61 -10.47 -26.73
CA ALA A 161 -3.91 -11.13 -27.81
C ALA A 161 -2.62 -11.88 -27.36
N ASP A 162 -2.28 -11.87 -26.07
CA ASP A 162 -1.02 -12.40 -25.53
C ASP A 162 0.25 -11.83 -26.23
N THR A 163 0.21 -10.53 -26.54
CA THR A 163 1.30 -9.80 -27.23
C THR A 163 1.97 -8.76 -26.34
N LEU A 164 1.76 -8.84 -25.03
CA LEU A 164 2.40 -7.93 -24.09
C LEU A 164 3.92 -8.19 -24.04
N PRO A 165 4.75 -7.14 -24.06
CA PRO A 165 6.16 -7.27 -23.73
C PRO A 165 6.36 -7.95 -22.37
N PRO A 166 7.43 -8.75 -22.17
CA PRO A 166 7.63 -9.52 -20.94
C PRO A 166 7.56 -8.67 -19.65
N PHE A 167 8.12 -7.45 -19.68
CA PHE A 167 8.06 -6.54 -18.55
C PHE A 167 6.62 -6.16 -18.16
N HIS A 168 5.74 -5.88 -19.13
CA HIS A 168 4.34 -5.57 -18.86
C HIS A 168 3.57 -6.80 -18.38
N ALA A 169 3.85 -7.98 -18.92
CA ALA A 169 3.24 -9.21 -18.45
C ALA A 169 3.56 -9.48 -16.97
N LEU A 170 4.83 -9.34 -16.57
CA LEU A 170 5.27 -9.47 -15.18
C LEU A 170 4.62 -8.43 -14.27
N LEU A 171 4.52 -7.18 -14.71
CA LEU A 171 3.82 -6.13 -13.97
C LEU A 171 2.37 -6.54 -13.65
N LEU A 172 1.63 -7.02 -14.67
CA LEU A 172 0.25 -7.45 -14.50
C LEU A 172 0.11 -8.69 -13.61
N GLN A 173 1.07 -9.62 -13.64
CA GLN A 173 1.09 -10.78 -12.75
C GLN A 173 1.30 -10.41 -11.29
N SER A 174 2.02 -9.31 -11.03
CA SER A 174 2.24 -8.80 -9.68
C SER A 174 1.08 -7.97 -9.12
N ALA A 175 0.13 -7.57 -9.97
CA ALA A 175 -0.99 -6.71 -9.59
C ALA A 175 -2.04 -7.49 -8.81
N ASP A 176 -2.51 -6.90 -7.70
CA ASP A 176 -3.65 -7.42 -6.95
C ASP A 176 -4.96 -7.17 -7.71
N ARG A 177 -5.03 -6.06 -8.46
CA ARG A 177 -6.18 -5.72 -9.30
C ARG A 177 -5.73 -5.09 -10.63
N VAL A 178 -6.35 -5.53 -11.72
CA VAL A 178 -6.15 -4.94 -13.05
C VAL A 178 -7.46 -4.35 -13.52
N VAL A 179 -7.48 -3.05 -13.82
CA VAL A 179 -8.69 -2.30 -14.20
C VAL A 179 -8.55 -1.74 -15.60
N SER A 180 -9.66 -1.68 -16.33
CA SER A 180 -9.75 -0.97 -17.61
C SER A 180 -10.69 0.21 -17.43
N VAL A 181 -10.21 1.42 -17.72
CA VAL A 181 -11.02 2.63 -17.56
C VAL A 181 -11.64 2.97 -18.92
N PRO A 182 -12.98 2.95 -19.06
CA PRO A 182 -13.63 3.40 -20.28
C PRO A 182 -13.26 4.85 -20.53
N ARG A 183 -13.05 5.25 -21.80
CA ARG A 183 -12.82 6.65 -22.14
C ARG A 183 -14.02 7.52 -21.75
#